data_AF-A0A9C9XBV0-F1
#
_entry.id   AF-A0A9C9XBV0-F1
#
_cell.length_a   1.000
_cell.length_b   1.000
_cell.length_c   1.000
_cell.angle_alpha   90.00
_cell.angle_beta   90.00
_cell.angle_gamma   90.00
#
_symmetry.space_group_name_H-M   'P 1'
#
loop_
_entity.id
_entity.type
_entity.pdbx_description
1 polymer ?
#
loop_
_entity_poly.entity_id
_entity_poly.type
_entity_poly.pdbx_seq_one_letter_code
_entity_poly.pdbx_strand_id
1 'polypeptide(L)' 'MANFACRRRFTTTRPRLNVAPGLSVGRHVFELVVEDECGNRSQPVRVGVEILSARTPRRRFCR' A
#
# COMPACT_ATOMS: atom_id res chain seq x y z
N MET A 1 -0.82 -18.38 -1.31
CA MET A 1 0.18 -17.73 -0.44
C MET A 1 1.56 -17.99 -1.03
N ALA A 2 2.43 -16.99 -1.13
CA ALA A 2 3.80 -17.22 -1.60
C ALA A 2 4.57 -18.00 -0.53
N ASN A 3 5.35 -19.01 -0.94
CA ASN A 3 6.18 -19.80 -0.03
C ASN A 3 7.60 -19.20 0.00
N PHE A 4 7.98 -18.63 1.15
CA PHE A 4 9.27 -17.99 1.39
C PHE A 4 10.17 -18.91 2.23
N ALA A 5 10.57 -20.05 1.65
CA ALA A 5 11.41 -21.03 2.31
C ALA A 5 12.79 -20.45 2.69
N CYS A 6 13.29 -20.83 3.87
CA CYS A 6 14.61 -20.45 4.36
C CYS A 6 15.74 -20.74 3.35
N ARG A 7 16.73 -19.85 3.31
CA ARG A 7 17.94 -19.92 2.45
C ARG A 7 17.71 -19.73 0.95
N ARG A 8 16.50 -19.37 0.51
CA ARG A 8 16.23 -18.95 -0.87
C ARG A 8 16.16 -17.43 -0.96
N ARG A 9 16.81 -16.85 -1.96
CA ARG A 9 16.69 -15.42 -2.26
C ARG A 9 15.45 -15.18 -3.10
N PHE A 10 14.59 -14.27 -2.64
CA PHE A 10 13.39 -13.85 -3.36
C PHE A 10 13.48 -12.37 -3.72
N THR A 11 13.03 -12.01 -4.91
CA THR A 11 12.99 -10.62 -5.39
C THR A 11 11.60 -10.33 -5.94
N THR A 12 10.95 -9.27 -5.45
CA THR A 12 9.64 -8.81 -5.94
C THR A 12 9.83 -7.52 -6.73
N THR A 13 9.57 -7.56 -8.03
CA THR A 13 9.80 -6.41 -8.92
C THR A 13 8.61 -5.47 -9.05
N ARG A 14 7.38 -5.88 -8.67
CA ARG A 14 6.16 -5.07 -8.79
C ARG A 14 5.15 -5.33 -7.67
N PRO A 15 5.27 -4.66 -6.50
CA PRO A 15 4.23 -4.70 -5.49
C PRO A 15 2.98 -3.93 -5.99
N ARG A 16 1.79 -4.47 -5.71
CA ARG A 16 0.50 -3.78 -5.95
C ARG A 16 -0.12 -3.41 -4.61
N LEU A 17 -0.54 -2.16 -4.47
CA LEU A 17 -1.21 -1.64 -3.28
C LEU A 17 -2.65 -1.27 -3.67
N ASN A 18 -3.63 -1.82 -2.94
CA ASN A 18 -5.03 -1.47 -3.10
C ASN A 18 -5.48 -0.71 -1.85
N VAL A 19 -5.88 0.55 -2.02
CA VAL A 19 -6.33 1.40 -0.92
C VAL A 19 -7.82 1.19 -0.70
N ALA A 20 -8.19 0.58 0.42
CA ALA A 20 -9.59 0.42 0.79
C ALA A 20 -10.22 1.77 1.19
N PRO A 21 -11.52 1.98 0.92
CA PRO A 21 -12.25 3.15 1.43
C PRO A 21 -12.29 3.10 2.97
N GLY A 22 -11.96 4.21 3.62
CA GLY A 22 -11.97 4.31 5.09
C GLY A 22 -10.76 5.04 5.70
N LEU A 23 -9.73 5.34 4.90
CA LEU A 23 -8.64 6.19 5.35
C LEU A 23 -9.07 7.65 5.40
N SER A 24 -8.60 8.35 6.43
CA SER A 24 -8.82 9.79 6.58
C SER A 24 -8.09 10.59 5.49
N VAL A 25 -8.64 11.76 5.19
CA VAL A 25 -7.99 12.77 4.34
C VAL A 25 -6.63 13.12 4.95
N GLY A 26 -5.59 13.14 4.13
CA GLY A 26 -4.23 13.43 4.57
C GLY A 26 -3.18 12.52 3.93
N ARG A 27 -1.95 12.66 4.41
CA ARG A 27 -0.79 11.91 3.92
C ARG A 27 -0.61 10.62 4.71
N HIS A 28 -0.47 9.51 3.99
CA HIS A 28 -0.22 8.18 4.53
C HIS A 28 1.08 7.63 3.97
N VAL A 29 1.82 6.89 4.79
CA VAL A 29 3.02 6.15 4.35
C VAL A 29 2.77 4.68 4.62
N PHE A 30 2.80 3.89 3.56
CA PHE A 30 2.67 2.44 3.64
C PHE A 30 4.06 1.81 3.52
N GLU A 31 4.32 0.81 4.35
CA GLU A 31 5.56 0.04 4.32
C GLU A 31 5.25 -1.43 4.03
N LEU A 32 5.95 -2.00 3.04
CA LEU A 32 5.93 -3.42 2.75
C LEU A 32 7.24 -4.04 3.25
N VAL A 33 7.12 -4.98 4.18
CA VAL A 33 8.23 -5.80 4.69
C VAL A 33 7.87 -7.26 4.45
N VAL A 34 8.79 -8.02 3.87
CA VAL A 34 8.66 -9.47 3.72
C VAL A 34 9.44 -10.13 4.84
N GLU A 35 8.79 -11.04 5.56
CA GLU A 35 9.41 -11.89 6.58
C GLU A 35 9.43 -13.34 6.05
N ASP A 36 10.58 -14.00 6.13
CA ASP A 36 10.71 -15.42 5.78
C ASP A 36 10.40 -16.33 6.98
N GLU A 37 10.34 -17.64 6.75
CA GLU A 37 10.08 -18.64 7.81
C GLU A 37 11.20 -18.72 8.85
N CYS A 38 12.36 -18.13 8.57
CA CYS A 38 13.49 -18.03 9.49
C CYS A 38 13.48 -16.72 10.30
N GLY A 39 12.50 -15.84 10.10
CA GLY A 39 12.40 -14.54 10.75
C GLY A 39 13.30 -13.45 10.15
N ASN A 40 13.92 -13.68 8.99
CA ASN A 40 14.67 -12.64 8.29
C ASN A 40 13.70 -11.66 7.64
N ARG A 41 13.98 -10.37 7.79
CA ARG A 41 13.17 -9.29 7.21
C ARG A 41 13.88 -8.64 6.04
N SER A 42 13.13 -8.38 4.98
CA SER A 42 13.62 -7.57 3.86
C SER A 42 13.82 -6.11 4.26
N GLN A 43 14.56 -5.35 3.45
CA GLN A 43 14.48 -3.88 3.54
C GLN A 43 13.04 -3.43 3.24
N PRO A 44 12.51 -2.42 3.98
CA PRO A 44 11.16 -1.94 3.78
C PRO A 44 11.04 -1.19 2.45
N VAL A 45 9.99 -1.48 1.70
CA VAL A 45 9.60 -0.68 0.52
C VAL A 45 8.50 0.29 0.94
N ARG A 46 8.74 1.59 0.76
CA ARG A 46 7.83 2.66 1.20
C ARG A 46 7.07 3.26 0.04
N VAL A 47 5.78 3.50 0.23
CA VAL A 47 4.91 4.23 -0.72
C VAL A 47 4.14 5.30 0.03
N GLY A 48 4.30 6.55 -0.42
CA GLY A 48 3.51 7.68 0.07
C GLY A 48 2.21 7.81 -0.74
N VAL A 49 1.08 7.92 -0.04
CA VAL A 49 -0.23 8.16 -0.65
C VAL A 49 -0.83 9.40 -0.02
N GLU A 50 -1.32 10.33 -0.83
CA GLU A 50 -2.07 11.49 -0.37
C GLU A 50 -3.55 11.33 -0.72
N ILE A 51 -4.39 11.32 0.31
CA ILE A 51 -5.84 11.20 0.15
C ILE A 51 -6.42 12.60 0.21
N LEU A 52 -6.95 13.05 -0.92
CA LEU A 52 -7.61 14.34 -1.04
C LEU A 52 -9.09 14.20 -0.70
N SER A 53 -9.64 15.20 0.00
CA SER A 53 -11.08 15.32 0.16
C SER A 53 -11.71 15.48 -1.22
N ALA A 54 -12.60 14.58 -1.60
CA ALA A 54 -13.49 14.82 -2.72
C ALA A 54 -14.42 15.97 -2.33
N ARG A 55 -14.08 17.22 -2.71
CA ARG A 55 -15.09 18.28 -2.77
C ARG A 55 -16.03 17.84 -3.87
N THR A 56 -17.16 17.24 -3.52
CA THR A 56 -18.21 16.94 -4.49
C THR A 56 -18.50 18.23 -5.25
N PRO A 57 -18.27 18.32 -6.58
CA PRO A 57 -18.74 19.47 -7.30
C PRO A 57 -20.26 19.41 -7.18
N ARG A 58 -20.83 20.34 -6.41
CA ARG A 58 -22.27 20.57 -6.40
C ARG A 58 -22.64 20.90 -7.84
N ARG A 59 -23.04 19.89 -8.62
CA ARG A 59 -23.78 20.11 -9.87
C ARG A 59 -25.06 20.81 -9.45
N ARG A 60 -25.06 22.15 -9.51
CA ARG A 60 -26.29 22.93 -9.49
C ARG A 60 -27.05 22.51 -10.74
N PHE A 61 -27.99 21.59 -10.59
CA PHE A 61 -29.06 21.46 -11.55
C PHE A 61 -29.95 22.68 -11.35
N CYS A 62 -29.84 23.66 -12.25
CA CYS A 62 -30.90 24.64 -12.46
C CYS A 62 -31.98 23.95 -13.29
N ARG A 63 -33.21 23.89 -12.78
CA ARG A 63 -34.43 23.63 -13.56
C ARG A 63 -35.50 24.58 -13.07
#